data_AF-L7L7J4-F1
#
_entry.id   AF-L7L7J4-F1
#
_cell.length_a   1.000
_cell.length_b   1.000
_cell.length_c   1.000
_cell.angle_alpha   90.00
_cell.angle_beta   90.00
_cell.angle_gamma   90.00
#
_symmetry.space_group_name_H-M   'P 1'
#
loop_
_entity.id
_entity.type
_entity.pdbx_description
1 polymer ?
#
loop_
_entity_poly.entity_id
_entity_poly.type
_entity_poly.pdbx_seq_one_letter_code
_entity_poly.pdbx_strand_id
1 'polypeptide(L)'
;MNIDAPSTPDDADALEAEVVAFDAELSPGVQAPSYEEVTGYTKAGNPTLDHVRDKIEQRAATAIGAEELAAAMPGNENLDEFFAKREKAAKAKLEEIRRSMGK
;
A
#
# COMPACT_ATOMS: atom_id res chain seq x y z
N MET A 1 -68.30 11.78 32.39
CA MET A 1 -66.83 11.79 32.26
C MET A 1 -66.40 10.33 32.05
N ASN A 2 -66.33 9.88 30.81
CA ASN A 2 -65.68 8.61 30.48
C ASN A 2 -64.55 8.99 29.51
N ILE A 3 -63.32 8.70 29.92
CA ILE A 3 -62.11 8.96 29.16
C ILE A 3 -62.01 7.84 28.14
N ASP A 4 -62.00 8.22 26.87
CA ASP A 4 -61.72 7.34 25.74
C ASP A 4 -60.28 6.84 25.87
N ALA A 5 -60.10 5.53 26.06
CA ALA A 5 -58.78 4.92 26.03
C ALA A 5 -58.34 4.83 24.56
N PRO A 6 -57.07 5.15 24.21
CA PRO A 6 -56.64 5.03 22.83
C PRO A 6 -56.72 3.56 22.42
N SER A 7 -57.52 3.29 21.39
CA SER A 7 -57.52 2.04 20.65
C SER A 7 -56.09 1.72 20.22
N THR A 8 -55.51 0.66 20.76
CA THR A 8 -54.37 -0.01 20.14
C THR A 8 -54.76 -0.33 18.69
N PRO A 9 -53.98 0.07 17.68
CA PRO A 9 -54.23 -0.39 16.34
C PRO A 9 -54.15 -1.92 16.35
N ASP A 10 -55.18 -2.56 15.79
CA ASP A 10 -55.19 -4.01 15.55
C ASP A 10 -53.91 -4.36 14.78
N ASP A 11 -53.03 -5.12 15.41
CA ASP A 11 -51.86 -5.77 14.80
C ASP A 11 -52.31 -6.91 13.85
N ALA A 12 -53.38 -6.70 13.08
CA ALA A 12 -53.96 -7.70 12.17
C ALA A 12 -53.14 -7.88 10.88
N ASP A 13 -52.12 -7.05 10.66
CA ASP A 13 -51.18 -7.15 9.53
C ASP A 13 -49.74 -7.51 9.96
N ALA A 14 -49.54 -7.97 11.21
CA ALA A 14 -48.25 -8.52 11.61
C ALA A 14 -48.07 -9.90 10.96
N LEU A 15 -47.26 -9.96 9.90
CA LEU A 15 -46.87 -11.23 9.28
C LEU A 15 -46.09 -12.08 10.29
N GLU A 16 -46.65 -13.22 10.69
CA GLU A 16 -45.95 -14.21 11.50
C GLU A 16 -44.85 -14.84 10.63
N ALA A 17 -43.62 -14.39 10.83
CA ALA A 17 -42.47 -14.91 10.12
C ALA A 17 -42.09 -16.29 10.70
N GLU A 18 -42.31 -17.34 9.92
CA GLU A 18 -41.71 -18.65 10.20
C GLU A 18 -40.19 -18.52 10.07
N VAL A 19 -39.47 -18.72 11.18
CA VAL A 19 -38.01 -18.77 11.16
C VAL A 19 -37.61 -20.06 10.45
N VAL A 20 -37.39 -19.96 9.14
CA VAL A 20 -36.75 -21.02 8.36
C VAL A 20 -35.38 -21.27 8.99
N ALA A 21 -35.12 -22.53 9.35
CA ALA A 21 -33.85 -22.93 9.91
C ALA A 21 -32.71 -22.41 9.02
N PHE A 22 -31.76 -21.71 9.64
CA PHE A 22 -30.57 -21.23 8.97
C PHE A 22 -29.79 -22.46 8.49
N ASP A 23 -29.92 -22.77 7.21
CA ASP A 23 -29.12 -23.79 6.57
C ASP A 23 -27.69 -23.25 6.46
N ALA A 24 -26.81 -23.75 7.32
CA ALA A 24 -25.40 -23.38 7.34
C ALA A 24 -24.72 -23.69 5.99
N GLU A 25 -25.29 -24.57 5.16
CA GLU A 25 -24.79 -24.87 3.82
C GLU A 25 -25.15 -23.80 2.77
N LEU A 26 -26.12 -22.92 3.06
CA LEU A 26 -26.57 -21.83 2.18
C LEU A 26 -26.07 -20.45 2.63
N SER A 27 -25.34 -20.37 3.74
CA SER A 27 -24.65 -19.14 4.12
C SER A 27 -23.48 -18.90 3.16
N PRO A 28 -23.32 -17.71 2.55
CA PRO A 28 -22.05 -17.35 1.93
C PRO A 28 -20.99 -17.39 3.04
N GLY A 29 -20.26 -18.49 3.11
CA GLY A 29 -19.28 -18.72 4.16
C GLY A 29 -18.26 -17.60 4.14
N VAL A 30 -18.39 -16.65 5.07
CA VAL A 30 -17.40 -15.61 5.26
C VAL A 30 -16.17 -16.29 5.84
N GLN A 31 -15.26 -16.67 4.95
CA GLN A 31 -14.01 -17.31 5.31
C GLN A 31 -13.02 -16.22 5.68
N ALA A 32 -12.44 -16.32 6.88
CA ALA A 32 -11.38 -15.40 7.29
C ALA A 32 -10.17 -15.56 6.35
N PRO A 33 -9.44 -14.48 6.05
CA PRO A 33 -8.26 -14.57 5.20
C PRO A 33 -7.22 -15.49 5.85
N SER A 34 -6.60 -16.31 5.01
CA SER A 34 -5.53 -17.22 5.39
C SER A 34 -4.26 -16.46 5.80
N TYR A 35 -3.35 -17.16 6.48
CA TYR A 35 -2.05 -16.60 6.87
C TYR A 35 -1.26 -16.13 5.64
N GLU A 36 -1.28 -16.92 4.58
CA GLU A 36 -0.62 -16.65 3.31
C GLU A 36 -1.20 -15.41 2.62
N GLU A 37 -2.52 -15.21 2.67
CA GLU A 37 -3.18 -14.03 2.10
C GLU A 37 -2.88 -12.75 2.89
N VAL A 38 -2.79 -12.84 4.22
CA VAL A 38 -2.50 -11.67 5.07
C VAL A 38 -1.02 -11.28 5.01
N THR A 39 -0.13 -12.26 4.99
CA THR A 39 1.32 -12.00 5.11
C THR A 39 2.05 -12.00 3.78
N GLY A 40 1.55 -12.72 2.78
CA GLY A 40 2.28 -13.03 1.56
C GLY A 40 3.36 -14.11 1.75
N TYR A 41 3.39 -14.81 2.89
CA TYR A 41 4.34 -15.89 3.16
C TYR A 41 3.62 -17.17 3.56
N THR A 42 4.18 -18.29 3.14
CA THR A 42 3.84 -19.62 3.65
C THR A 42 4.26 -19.78 5.10
N LYS A 43 3.65 -20.71 5.82
CA LYS A 43 4.06 -21.05 7.21
C LYS A 43 5.53 -21.48 7.36
N ALA A 44 6.17 -21.93 6.27
CA ALA A 44 7.59 -22.27 6.23
C ALA A 44 8.51 -21.04 6.06
N GLY A 45 7.93 -19.84 5.89
CA GLY A 45 8.67 -18.59 5.70
C GLY A 45 9.05 -18.29 4.24
N ASN A 46 8.62 -19.10 3.28
CA ASN A 46 8.81 -18.82 1.85
C ASN A 46 7.73 -17.85 1.36
N PRO A 47 8.04 -16.85 0.52
CA PRO A 47 7.04 -15.95 -0.05
C PRO A 47 6.11 -16.71 -1.02
N THR A 48 4.85 -16.28 -1.09
CA THR A 48 3.90 -16.77 -2.10
C THR A 48 4.23 -16.19 -3.47
N LEU A 49 3.77 -16.85 -4.54
CA LEU A 49 3.99 -16.38 -5.90
C LEU A 49 3.36 -14.99 -6.12
N ASP A 50 2.17 -14.77 -5.58
CA ASP A 50 1.45 -13.50 -5.72
C ASP A 50 2.17 -12.38 -4.97
N HIS A 51 2.68 -12.63 -3.75
CA HIS A 51 3.47 -11.63 -3.03
C HIS A 51 4.73 -11.20 -3.79
N VAL A 52 5.41 -12.14 -4.46
CA VAL A 52 6.58 -11.82 -5.29
C VAL A 52 6.17 -11.02 -6.53
N ARG A 53 5.06 -11.39 -7.19
CA ARG A 53 4.54 -10.67 -8.36
C ARG A 53 4.20 -9.23 -8.00
N ASP A 54 3.38 -9.04 -6.97
CA ASP A 54 2.94 -7.71 -6.52
C ASP A 54 4.14 -6.82 -6.17
N LYS A 55 5.15 -7.39 -5.50
CA LYS A 55 6.38 -6.67 -5.15
C LYS A 55 7.21 -6.27 -6.38
N ILE A 56 7.25 -7.10 -7.41
CA ILE A 56 7.94 -6.77 -8.66
C ILE A 56 7.18 -5.67 -9.40
N GLU A 57 5.87 -5.78 -9.51
CA GLU A 57 5.02 -4.78 -10.17
C GLU A 57 5.10 -3.43 -9.47
N GLN A 58 5.04 -3.41 -8.13
CA GLN A 58 5.21 -2.18 -7.36
C GLN A 58 6.58 -1.54 -7.58
N ARG A 59 7.65 -2.34 -7.61
CA ARG A 59 9.01 -1.83 -7.88
C ARG A 59 9.15 -1.29 -9.30
N ALA A 60 8.58 -1.98 -10.29
CA ALA A 60 8.62 -1.54 -11.67
C ALA A 60 7.86 -0.21 -11.84
N ALA A 61 6.64 -0.12 -11.31
CA ALA A 61 5.85 1.11 -11.33
C ALA A 61 6.56 2.28 -10.63
N THR A 62 7.18 2.01 -9.48
CA THR A 62 7.94 3.03 -8.75
C THR A 62 9.16 3.50 -9.52
N ALA A 63 9.90 2.59 -10.16
CA ALA A 63 11.10 2.93 -10.94
C ALA A 63 10.75 3.85 -12.11
N ILE A 64 9.67 3.53 -12.84
CA ILE A 64 9.17 4.35 -13.95
C ILE A 64 8.78 5.75 -13.45
N GLY A 65 7.97 5.83 -12.39
CA GLY A 65 7.58 7.13 -11.83
C GLY A 65 8.74 7.93 -11.24
N ALA A 66 9.77 7.26 -10.71
CA ALA A 66 10.97 7.91 -10.19
C ALA A 66 11.81 8.54 -11.30
N GLU A 67 11.90 7.91 -12.47
CA GLU A 67 12.59 8.46 -13.64
C GLU A 67 11.87 9.71 -14.17
N GLU A 68 10.54 9.65 -14.27
CA GLU A 68 9.72 10.83 -14.64
C GLU A 68 9.89 11.98 -13.64
N LEU A 69 9.89 11.67 -12.33
CA LEU A 69 10.09 12.67 -11.29
C LEU A 69 11.49 13.29 -11.34
N ALA A 70 12.53 12.47 -11.57
CA ALA A 70 13.89 12.95 -11.71
C ALA A 70 14.04 13.84 -12.96
N ALA A 71 13.40 13.46 -14.07
CA ALA A 71 13.37 14.25 -15.28
C ALA A 71 12.68 15.62 -15.06
N ALA A 72 11.57 15.63 -14.31
CA ALA A 72 10.80 16.83 -14.00
C ALA A 72 11.40 17.70 -12.87
N MET A 73 12.48 17.25 -12.20
CA MET A 73 13.06 17.98 -11.08
C MET A 73 13.71 19.30 -11.54
N PRO A 74 13.35 20.46 -10.93
CA PRO A 74 13.98 21.74 -11.24
C PRO A 74 15.49 21.71 -11.02
N GLY A 75 16.27 22.22 -11.96
CA GLY A 75 17.74 22.21 -11.88
C GLY A 75 18.39 20.92 -12.35
N ASN A 76 17.61 19.94 -12.84
CA ASN A 76 18.10 18.78 -13.60
C ASN A 76 19.08 19.22 -14.71
N GLU A 77 18.74 20.25 -15.48
CA GLU A 77 19.55 20.75 -16.60
C GLU A 77 21.01 21.09 -16.23
N ASN A 78 21.29 21.37 -14.96
CA ASN A 78 22.61 21.76 -14.49
C ASN A 78 23.35 20.64 -13.73
N LEU A 79 22.79 19.43 -13.60
CA LEU A 79 23.41 18.34 -12.81
C LEU A 79 24.83 18.04 -13.28
N ASP A 80 25.03 17.95 -14.59
CA ASP A 80 26.35 17.69 -15.18
C ASP A 80 27.37 18.77 -14.80
N GLU A 81 26.95 20.04 -14.79
CA GLU A 81 27.80 21.14 -14.34
C GLU A 81 28.13 21.04 -12.84
N PHE A 82 27.16 20.68 -12.00
CA PHE A 82 27.37 20.49 -10.57
C PHE A 82 28.36 19.35 -10.31
N PHE A 83 28.24 18.23 -11.03
CA PHE A 83 29.19 17.12 -10.96
C PHE A 83 30.59 17.55 -11.42
N ALA A 84 30.69 18.26 -12.54
CA ALA A 84 31.97 18.75 -13.04
C ALA A 84 32.65 19.73 -12.06
N LYS A 85 31.88 20.65 -11.46
CA LYS A 85 32.36 21.58 -10.42
C LYS A 85 32.89 20.82 -9.20
N ARG A 86 32.14 19.81 -8.73
CA ARG A 86 32.54 18.96 -7.61
C ARG A 86 33.79 18.13 -7.93
N GLU A 87 33.88 17.55 -9.11
CA GLU A 87 35.05 16.78 -9.53
C GLU A 87 36.30 17.66 -9.63
N LYS A 88 36.18 18.86 -10.21
CA LYS A 88 37.26 19.85 -10.26
C LYS A 88 37.72 20.25 -8.86
N ALA A 89 36.78 20.52 -7.95
CA ALA A 89 37.10 20.84 -6.56
C ALA A 89 37.81 19.69 -5.84
N ALA A 90 37.35 18.44 -6.05
CA ALA A 90 37.99 17.26 -5.48
C ALA A 90 39.42 17.05 -6.02
N LYS A 91 39.63 17.21 -7.33
CA LYS A 91 40.97 17.15 -7.95
C LYS A 91 41.91 18.21 -7.39
N ALA A 92 41.44 19.47 -7.33
CA ALA A 92 42.22 20.57 -6.76
C ALA A 92 42.61 20.29 -5.29
N LYS A 93 41.69 19.74 -4.49
CA LYS A 93 41.98 19.39 -3.11
C LYS A 93 42.99 18.25 -2.98
N LEU A 94 42.92 17.25 -3.85
CA LEU A 94 43.90 16.16 -3.89
C LEU A 94 45.30 16.65 -4.27
N GLU A 95 45.40 17.60 -5.21
CA GLU A 95 46.68 18.22 -5.57
C GLU A 95 47.28 19.02 -4.41
N GLU A 96 46.46 19.76 -3.68
CA GLU A 96 46.88 20.47 -2.47
C GLU A 96 47.45 19.51 -1.42
N ILE A 97 46.78 18.37 -1.20
CA ILE A 97 47.25 17.32 -0.28
C ILE A 97 48.57 16.69 -0.77
N ARG A 98 48.72 16.42 -2.07
CA ARG A 98 49.98 15.88 -2.61
C ARG A 98 51.14 16.84 -2.37
N ARG A 99 50.91 18.13 -2.63
CA ARG A 99 51.89 19.19 -2.40
C ARG A 99 52.26 19.31 -0.92
N SER A 100 51.31 19.22 0.00
CA SER A 100 51.60 19.28 1.44
C SER A 100 52.37 18.06 1.94
N MET A 101 52.22 16.92 1.26
CA MET A 101 52.95 15.68 1.54
C MET A 101 54.34 15.62 0.87
N GLY A 102 54.79 16.69 0.19
CA GLY A 102 56.12 16.80 -0.39
C GLY A 102 56.36 15.95 -1.64
N LYS A 103 55.29 15.55 -2.35
CA LYS A 103 55.34 14.86 -3.65
C LYS A 103 54.77 15.73 -4.77
#